data_AF-A0A135TR07-F1
#
_entry.id   AF-A0A135TR07-F1
#
_cell.length_a   1.000
_cell.length_b   1.000
_cell.length_c   1.000
_cell.angle_alpha   90.00
_cell.angle_beta   90.00
_cell.angle_gamma   90.00
#
_symmetry.space_group_name_H-M   'P 1'
#
loop_
_entity.id
_entity.type
_entity.pdbx_description
1 polymer ?
#
loop_
_entity_poly.entity_id
_entity_poly.type
_entity_poly.pdbx_seq_one_letter_code
_entity_poly.pdbx_strand_id
1 'polypeptide(L)'
;MSAVAEPTTQTSSVESSPRLNAVDAAKLDRAEVESGYGSATDASSTSSSIPALPLISLTQPHLKHLNDQLENMHPLDILRFSKIMFPNLFQSTAFGLTGLVTLDMLSKIQKENPSAANVDLIFLDTLYHFKETHTLVDRIQERYPNVALHIFKPYGVASTEEFEAMYGLKLWETEAEMYDWIAKVEPLQRAYQELGVAAILTGRRRSQGGARDKMPVIEVDDERGVIKINPMASWSFKQVQEYIKTHNVPYNDLLDQGYKSVGDWHSTVPVKEGEDERAGRWKGQQKTECGIHNKKSRYAQYLEEMERKAVEAKDAAPASSTVAAEKGEAAIAPVVKAEKEEQAIAST
;
A
#
# COMPACT_ATOMS: atom_id res chain seq x y z
N MET A 1 9.21 69.13 49.90
CA MET A 1 8.78 69.41 48.52
C MET A 1 7.74 68.37 48.14
N SER A 2 6.46 68.77 48.13
CA SER A 2 5.29 68.06 47.57
C SER A 2 5.51 67.79 46.06
N ALA A 3 4.85 66.87 45.36
CA ALA A 3 3.44 66.42 45.34
C ALA A 3 3.39 64.97 44.73
N VAL A 4 2.56 64.02 45.19
CA VAL A 4 1.10 63.77 44.97
C VAL A 4 0.71 63.38 43.51
N ALA A 5 -0.07 62.29 43.46
CA ALA A 5 -0.67 61.48 42.37
C ALA A 5 -1.44 62.27 41.26
N GLU A 6 -1.78 61.75 40.07
CA GLU A 6 -2.61 60.58 39.71
C GLU A 6 -2.49 60.21 38.19
N PRO A 7 -3.14 59.14 37.67
CA PRO A 7 -2.73 58.39 36.45
C PRO A 7 -3.48 58.75 35.16
N THR A 8 -2.89 58.44 34.00
CA THR A 8 -3.52 58.61 32.68
C THR A 8 -3.51 57.31 31.87
N THR A 9 -4.67 56.66 31.87
CA THR A 9 -5.37 55.90 30.82
C THR A 9 -4.57 55.15 29.74
N GLN A 10 -4.71 53.81 29.77
CA GLN A 10 -4.46 52.89 28.65
C GLN A 10 -5.49 53.11 27.54
N THR A 11 -5.06 53.14 26.28
CA THR A 11 -5.93 52.97 25.11
C THR A 11 -5.58 51.66 24.41
N SER A 12 -6.47 50.68 24.51
CA SER A 12 -6.45 49.45 23.73
C SER A 12 -6.98 49.72 22.32
N SER A 13 -6.15 49.55 21.29
CA SER A 13 -6.62 49.45 19.91
C SER A 13 -7.10 48.03 19.64
N VAL A 14 -8.42 47.84 19.72
CA VAL A 14 -9.13 46.64 19.29
C VAL A 14 -9.41 46.80 17.80
N GLU A 15 -8.59 46.22 16.93
CA GLU A 15 -8.97 46.01 15.54
C GLU A 15 -9.89 44.80 15.45
N SER A 16 -11.14 45.08 15.09
CA SER A 16 -12.24 44.14 14.95
C SER A 16 -12.06 43.20 13.76
N SER A 17 -12.12 41.89 14.01
CA SER A 17 -12.30 40.87 12.98
C SER A 17 -13.58 41.14 12.15
N PRO A 18 -13.60 40.80 10.85
CA PRO A 18 -14.79 40.98 10.02
C PRO A 18 -15.89 40.02 10.52
N ARG A 19 -16.91 40.59 11.17
CA ARG A 19 -18.13 39.89 11.55
C ARG A 19 -18.90 39.54 10.27
N LEU A 20 -19.21 38.26 10.08
CA LEU A 20 -20.24 37.82 9.15
C LEU A 20 -21.58 38.45 9.58
N ASN A 21 -22.24 39.17 8.67
CA ASN A 21 -23.55 39.75 8.92
C ASN A 21 -24.59 38.64 9.13
N ALA A 22 -25.48 38.84 10.11
CA ALA A 22 -26.66 38.02 10.28
C ALA A 22 -27.55 38.17 9.04
N VAL A 23 -27.84 37.05 8.38
CA VAL A 23 -28.78 37.02 7.25
C VAL A 23 -30.19 36.96 7.83
N ASP A 24 -31.06 37.87 7.42
CA ASP A 24 -32.45 37.96 7.83
C ASP A 24 -33.19 36.63 7.63
N ALA A 25 -33.63 36.04 8.75
CA ALA A 25 -34.47 34.87 8.80
C ALA A 25 -35.92 35.23 8.47
N ALA A 26 -36.21 35.49 7.19
CA ALA A 26 -37.60 35.64 6.72
C ALA A 26 -37.72 35.33 5.22
N LYS A 27 -37.43 34.07 4.84
CA LYS A 27 -38.00 33.32 3.69
C LYS A 27 -37.10 32.12 3.39
N LEU A 28 -37.36 31.01 4.04
CA LEU A 28 -36.91 29.69 3.60
C LEU A 28 -38.10 28.75 3.70
N ASP A 29 -38.49 28.24 2.53
CA ASP A 29 -39.55 27.26 2.35
C ASP A 29 -39.25 26.01 3.19
N ARG A 30 -40.27 25.54 3.89
CA ARG A 30 -40.25 24.29 4.64
C ARG A 30 -40.34 23.13 3.66
N ALA A 31 -39.24 22.43 3.43
CA ALA A 31 -39.23 21.05 2.98
C ALA A 31 -38.11 20.29 3.72
N GLU A 32 -38.55 19.47 4.67
CA GLU A 32 -37.91 18.26 5.21
C GLU A 32 -36.43 18.32 5.62
N VAL A 33 -36.20 18.74 6.87
CA VAL A 33 -35.04 18.32 7.65
C VAL A 33 -35.55 17.25 8.62
N GLU A 34 -35.48 15.99 8.21
CA GLU A 34 -35.80 14.86 9.10
C GLU A 34 -34.50 14.33 9.73
N SER A 35 -34.32 14.64 11.02
CA SER A 35 -33.36 13.95 11.85
C SER A 35 -33.91 12.57 12.20
N GLY A 36 -33.19 11.50 11.85
CA GLY A 36 -33.62 10.13 12.12
C GLY A 36 -32.52 9.31 12.77
N TYR A 37 -32.52 9.24 14.10
CA TYR A 37 -32.13 8.02 14.80
C TYR A 37 -33.25 6.99 14.55
N GLY A 38 -32.92 5.82 14.00
CA GLY A 38 -33.89 4.75 13.80
C GLY A 38 -33.21 3.44 13.40
N SER A 39 -33.18 2.49 14.33
CA SER A 39 -32.85 1.09 14.05
C SER A 39 -34.02 0.35 13.41
N ALA A 40 -33.68 -0.75 12.71
CA ALA A 40 -34.46 -1.93 12.34
C ALA A 40 -34.91 -2.08 10.87
N THR A 41 -34.18 -2.98 10.17
CA THR A 41 -34.66 -4.16 9.39
C THR A 41 -35.87 -4.00 8.45
N ASP A 42 -35.71 -4.17 7.13
CA ASP A 42 -35.72 -5.49 6.47
C ASP A 42 -35.47 -5.45 4.94
N ALA A 43 -34.81 -6.51 4.51
CA ALA A 43 -34.51 -7.09 3.18
C ALA A 43 -35.29 -6.63 1.92
N SER A 44 -34.58 -6.29 0.85
CA SER A 44 -34.30 -7.21 -0.29
C SER A 44 -33.54 -6.52 -1.44
N SER A 45 -32.22 -6.69 -1.49
CA SER A 45 -31.46 -6.74 -2.74
C SER A 45 -30.09 -7.35 -2.43
N THR A 46 -30.00 -8.66 -2.58
CA THR A 46 -28.76 -9.43 -2.52
C THR A 46 -27.88 -9.07 -3.70
N SER A 47 -27.16 -7.97 -3.56
CA SER A 47 -25.87 -7.76 -4.21
C SER A 47 -24.83 -8.33 -3.25
N SER A 48 -24.09 -9.33 -3.72
CA SER A 48 -22.91 -9.90 -3.08
C SER A 48 -21.97 -8.78 -2.63
N SER A 49 -22.08 -8.39 -1.37
CA SER A 49 -21.30 -7.31 -0.78
C SER A 49 -19.90 -7.83 -0.49
N ILE A 50 -19.04 -7.78 -1.50
CA ILE A 50 -17.60 -7.60 -1.25
C ILE A 50 -17.53 -6.41 -0.29
N PRO A 51 -16.91 -6.53 0.89
CA PRO A 51 -16.81 -5.41 1.81
C PRO A 51 -16.12 -4.28 1.06
N ALA A 52 -16.88 -3.23 0.75
CA ALA A 52 -16.34 -2.04 0.13
C ALA A 52 -15.32 -1.50 1.11
N LEU A 53 -14.04 -1.55 0.72
CA LEU A 53 -12.94 -1.00 1.52
C LEU A 53 -13.35 0.38 2.03
N PRO A 54 -13.01 0.73 3.28
CA PRO A 54 -13.45 1.98 3.89
C PRO A 54 -13.14 3.15 2.95
N LEU A 55 -14.19 3.85 2.52
CA LEU A 55 -14.12 4.82 1.44
C LEU A 55 -13.53 6.15 1.94
N ILE A 56 -12.22 6.16 2.22
CA ILE A 56 -11.49 7.39 2.49
C ILE A 56 -11.38 8.16 1.19
N SER A 57 -12.12 9.27 1.07
CA SER A 57 -12.06 10.13 -0.11
C SER A 57 -11.20 11.36 0.19
N LEU A 58 -10.04 11.45 -0.47
CA LEU A 58 -9.19 12.63 -0.47
C LEU A 58 -9.23 13.27 -1.85
N THR A 59 -9.77 14.49 -1.93
CA THR A 59 -9.76 15.28 -3.16
C THR A 59 -8.33 15.71 -3.50
N GLN A 60 -8.08 16.11 -4.75
CA GLN A 60 -6.77 16.63 -5.14
C GLN A 60 -6.31 17.85 -4.30
N PRO A 61 -7.18 18.81 -3.94
CA PRO A 61 -6.83 19.85 -2.98
C PRO A 61 -6.43 19.32 -1.60
N HIS A 62 -7.13 18.31 -1.06
CA HIS A 62 -6.74 17.68 0.21
C HIS A 62 -5.36 17.05 0.11
N LEU A 63 -5.11 16.25 -0.93
CA LEU A 63 -3.82 15.59 -1.16
C LEU A 63 -2.70 16.60 -1.30
N LYS A 64 -2.91 17.68 -2.07
CA LYS A 64 -1.92 18.75 -2.22
C LYS A 64 -1.62 19.39 -0.86
N HIS A 65 -2.65 19.80 -0.12
CA HIS A 65 -2.48 20.46 1.17
C HIS A 65 -1.76 19.56 2.17
N LEU A 66 -2.21 18.31 2.33
CA LEU A 66 -1.61 17.36 3.26
C LEU A 66 -0.16 17.06 2.90
N ASN A 67 0.14 16.83 1.62
CA ASN A 67 1.53 16.63 1.20
C ASN A 67 2.39 17.87 1.44
N ASP A 68 1.91 19.08 1.17
CA ASP A 68 2.63 20.33 1.45
C ASP A 68 2.94 20.47 2.96
N GLN A 69 2.02 20.08 3.85
CA GLN A 69 2.23 20.12 5.30
C GLN A 69 3.21 19.03 5.78
N LEU A 70 3.06 17.81 5.28
CA LEU A 70 3.83 16.65 5.74
C LEU A 70 5.26 16.62 5.19
N GLU A 71 5.54 17.30 4.07
CA GLU A 71 6.82 17.23 3.34
C GLU A 71 8.05 17.48 4.22
N ASN A 72 7.95 18.42 5.17
CA ASN A 72 9.05 18.81 6.05
C ASN A 72 8.92 18.28 7.49
N MET A 73 7.91 17.43 7.76
CA MET A 73 7.72 16.86 9.08
C MET A 73 8.71 15.71 9.33
N HIS A 74 9.05 15.50 10.59
CA HIS A 74 9.82 14.32 10.99
C HIS A 74 8.96 13.05 10.80
N PRO A 75 9.51 11.90 10.36
CA PRO A 75 8.70 10.69 10.10
C PRO A 75 7.86 10.23 11.29
N LEU A 76 8.35 10.43 12.52
CA LEU A 76 7.59 10.12 13.74
C LEU A 76 6.28 10.92 13.82
N ASP A 77 6.29 12.18 13.39
CA ASP A 77 5.10 13.03 13.40
C ASP A 77 4.15 12.68 12.25
N ILE A 78 4.69 12.29 11.09
CA ILE A 78 3.89 11.73 9.99
C ILE A 78 3.19 10.45 10.45
N LEU A 79 3.87 9.58 11.19
CA LEU A 79 3.27 8.35 11.74
C LEU A 79 2.18 8.64 12.78
N ARG A 80 2.40 9.61 13.68
CA ARG A 80 1.37 10.05 14.64
C ARG A 80 0.14 10.61 13.92
N PHE A 81 0.35 11.51 12.95
CA PHE A 81 -0.71 12.02 12.10
C PHE A 81 -1.47 10.87 11.42
N SER A 82 -0.74 9.91 10.85
CA SER A 82 -1.34 8.78 10.12
C SER A 82 -2.24 7.94 11.03
N LYS A 83 -1.79 7.63 12.25
CA LYS A 83 -2.60 6.88 13.24
C LYS A 83 -3.88 7.61 13.66
N ILE A 84 -3.89 8.94 13.61
CA ILE A 84 -5.07 9.74 13.96
C ILE A 84 -6.03 9.85 12.76
N MET A 85 -5.48 10.12 11.58
CA MET A 85 -6.26 10.45 10.39
C MET A 85 -6.89 9.22 9.74
N PHE A 86 -6.16 8.11 9.66
CA PHE A 86 -6.55 6.96 8.86
C PHE A 86 -7.05 5.81 9.74
N PRO A 87 -8.36 5.45 9.67
CA PRO A 87 -8.86 4.24 10.30
C PRO A 87 -8.26 3.01 9.63
N ASN A 88 -8.25 1.88 10.34
CA ASN A 88 -7.80 0.58 9.84
C ASN A 88 -6.48 0.65 9.04
N LEU A 89 -5.50 1.31 9.67
CA LEU A 89 -4.16 1.57 9.15
C LEU A 89 -3.27 0.34 9.39
N PHE A 90 -2.64 -0.14 8.33
CA PHE A 90 -1.65 -1.22 8.39
C PHE A 90 -0.29 -0.73 7.92
N GLN A 91 0.75 -1.51 8.20
CA GLN A 91 2.04 -1.37 7.54
C GLN A 91 2.27 -2.56 6.60
N SER A 92 2.45 -2.28 5.31
CA SER A 92 2.92 -3.30 4.36
C SER A 92 4.44 -3.33 4.37
N THR A 93 5.02 -4.50 4.61
CA THR A 93 6.47 -4.64 4.77
C THR A 93 6.99 -5.91 4.10
N ALA A 94 8.15 -5.79 3.46
CA ALA A 94 9.01 -6.91 3.07
C ALA A 94 10.26 -6.97 3.97
N PHE A 95 10.19 -6.35 5.15
CA PHE A 95 11.26 -6.24 6.15
C PHE A 95 12.56 -5.60 5.62
N GLY A 96 12.46 -4.72 4.62
CA GLY A 96 13.54 -3.82 4.26
C GLY A 96 13.77 -2.76 5.34
N LEU A 97 14.98 -2.18 5.41
CA LEU A 97 15.38 -1.29 6.50
C LEU A 97 14.39 -0.17 6.79
N THR A 98 13.85 0.49 5.77
CA THR A 98 12.86 1.54 5.95
C THR A 98 11.58 1.05 6.62
N GLY A 99 11.08 -0.13 6.24
CA GLY A 99 9.93 -0.73 6.92
C GLY A 99 10.24 -1.07 8.39
N LEU A 100 11.45 -1.54 8.67
CA LEU A 100 11.89 -1.84 10.03
C LEU A 100 11.97 -0.59 10.91
N VAL A 101 12.43 0.54 10.36
CA VAL A 101 12.39 1.84 11.03
C VAL A 101 10.94 2.25 11.34
N THR A 102 10.01 2.09 10.39
CA THR A 102 8.59 2.39 10.61
C THR A 102 8.03 1.58 11.77
N LEU A 103 8.29 0.27 11.79
CA LEU A 103 7.84 -0.64 12.84
C LEU A 103 8.37 -0.22 14.21
N ASP A 104 9.66 0.07 14.31
CA ASP A 104 10.27 0.49 15.58
C ASP A 104 9.71 1.83 16.08
N MET A 105 9.51 2.80 15.18
CA MET A 105 8.88 4.08 15.51
C MET A 105 7.43 3.89 15.98
N LEU A 106 6.64 3.04 15.30
CA LEU A 106 5.28 2.71 15.70
C LEU A 106 5.23 2.03 17.07
N SER A 107 6.17 1.13 17.36
CA SER A 107 6.29 0.49 18.68
C SER A 107 6.57 1.52 19.79
N LYS A 108 7.39 2.54 19.52
CA LYS A 108 7.61 3.65 20.46
C LYS A 108 6.35 4.49 20.66
N ILE A 109 5.66 4.85 19.58
CA ILE A 109 4.39 5.59 19.64
C ILE A 109 3.34 4.80 20.44
N GLN A 110 3.26 3.48 20.25
CA GLN A 110 2.32 2.62 20.98
C GLN A 110 2.56 2.66 22.50
N LYS A 111 3.81 2.78 22.94
CA LYS A 111 4.13 2.92 24.37
C LYS A 111 3.64 4.24 24.96
N GLU A 112 3.49 5.28 24.15
CA GLU A 112 2.94 6.58 24.58
C GLU A 112 1.44 6.49 24.87
N ASN A 113 0.71 5.64 24.13
CA ASN A 113 -0.70 5.37 24.36
C ASN A 113 -1.03 3.87 24.17
N PRO A 114 -0.84 3.04 25.20
CA PRO A 114 -1.07 1.60 25.11
C PRO A 114 -2.51 1.19 24.80
N SER A 115 -3.48 2.08 25.04
CA SER A 115 -4.91 1.83 24.77
C SER A 115 -5.30 2.06 23.30
N ALA A 116 -4.46 2.73 22.53
CA ALA A 116 -4.69 2.93 21.09
C ALA A 116 -4.55 1.61 20.34
N ALA A 117 -5.26 1.46 19.23
CA ALA A 117 -5.07 0.32 18.34
C ALA A 117 -3.62 0.26 17.81
N ASN A 118 -3.09 -0.95 17.73
CA ASN A 118 -1.81 -1.21 17.07
C ASN A 118 -1.94 -0.99 15.56
N VAL A 119 -0.80 -0.73 14.92
CA VAL A 119 -0.69 -0.78 13.46
C VAL A 119 -0.07 -2.14 13.14
N ASP A 120 -0.89 -3.04 12.62
CA ASP A 120 -0.46 -4.40 12.31
C ASP A 120 0.36 -4.44 11.00
N LEU A 121 1.13 -5.52 10.85
CA LEU A 121 1.97 -5.76 9.69
C LEU A 121 1.26 -6.65 8.68
N ILE A 122 1.40 -6.33 7.39
CA ILE A 122 1.08 -7.21 6.27
C ILE A 122 2.40 -7.59 5.59
N PHE A 123 2.68 -8.89 5.55
CA PHE A 123 3.79 -9.47 4.81
C PHE A 123 3.27 -10.38 3.71
N LEU A 124 3.81 -10.20 2.50
CA LEU A 124 3.53 -11.08 1.37
C LEU A 124 4.66 -12.10 1.28
N ASP A 125 4.35 -13.34 1.64
CA ASP A 125 5.27 -14.45 1.43
C ASP A 125 5.10 -14.96 0.01
N THR A 126 6.02 -14.57 -0.88
CA THR A 126 6.01 -14.97 -2.29
C THR A 126 6.34 -16.44 -2.47
N LEU A 127 6.74 -17.16 -1.41
CA LEU A 127 7.33 -18.49 -1.39
C LEU A 127 8.80 -18.52 -1.88
N TYR A 128 9.31 -17.42 -2.45
CA TYR A 128 10.65 -17.32 -3.02
C TYR A 128 11.53 -16.31 -2.27
N HIS A 129 11.20 -15.97 -1.02
CA HIS A 129 12.08 -15.16 -0.17
C HIS A 129 13.37 -15.90 0.20
N PHE A 130 14.40 -15.15 0.54
CA PHE A 130 15.59 -15.72 1.19
C PHE A 130 15.26 -16.29 2.57
N LYS A 131 15.98 -17.33 2.98
CA LYS A 131 15.87 -17.90 4.33
C LYS A 131 16.18 -16.85 5.41
N GLU A 132 17.12 -15.94 5.13
CA GLU A 132 17.50 -14.83 6.00
C GLU A 132 16.34 -13.85 6.20
N THR A 133 15.47 -13.67 5.21
CA THR A 133 14.23 -12.89 5.35
C THR A 133 13.28 -13.56 6.34
N HIS A 134 13.04 -14.87 6.23
CA HIS A 134 12.20 -15.60 7.20
C HIS A 134 12.81 -15.59 8.61
N THR A 135 14.12 -15.78 8.72
CA THR A 135 14.84 -15.70 10.01
C THR A 135 14.70 -14.30 10.63
N LEU A 136 14.69 -13.24 9.82
CA LEU A 136 14.39 -11.90 10.29
C LEU A 136 12.94 -11.76 10.75
N VAL A 137 11.97 -12.35 10.05
CA VAL A 137 10.56 -12.34 10.47
C VAL A 137 10.42 -12.87 11.89
N ASP A 138 11.04 -14.02 12.19
CA ASP A 138 11.01 -14.64 13.52
C ASP A 138 11.58 -13.69 14.59
N ARG A 139 12.76 -13.09 14.33
CA ARG A 139 13.38 -12.12 15.23
C ARG A 139 12.53 -10.87 15.45
N ILE A 140 11.80 -10.44 14.42
CA ILE A 140 10.92 -9.28 14.50
C ILE A 140 9.67 -9.59 15.32
N GLN A 141 9.07 -10.76 15.16
CA GLN A 141 7.95 -11.19 16.00
C GLN A 141 8.37 -11.34 17.48
N GLU A 142 9.58 -11.85 17.74
CA GLU A 142 10.13 -11.91 19.10
C GLU A 142 10.37 -10.51 19.69
N ARG A 143 10.92 -9.59 18.90
CA ARG A 143 11.24 -8.22 19.33
C ARG A 143 10.00 -7.36 19.55
N TYR A 144 8.96 -7.56 18.74
CA TYR A 144 7.73 -6.76 18.72
C TYR A 144 6.48 -7.64 18.93
N PRO A 145 6.34 -8.33 20.07
CA PRO A 145 5.34 -9.40 20.26
C PRO A 145 3.89 -8.92 20.28
N ASN A 146 3.67 -7.60 20.44
CA ASN A 146 2.34 -7.01 20.49
C ASN A 146 1.84 -6.53 19.12
N VAL A 147 2.64 -6.69 18.06
CA VAL A 147 2.25 -6.29 16.71
C VAL A 147 1.87 -7.54 15.93
N ALA A 148 0.62 -7.63 15.48
CA ALA A 148 0.20 -8.80 14.72
C ALA A 148 0.84 -8.77 13.32
N LEU A 149 1.25 -9.95 12.84
CA LEU A 149 1.80 -10.15 11.51
C LEU A 149 0.84 -11.00 10.69
N HIS A 150 0.23 -10.39 9.69
CA HIS A 150 -0.65 -11.03 8.73
C HIS A 150 0.16 -11.47 7.51
N ILE A 151 0.27 -12.78 7.28
CA ILE A 151 1.07 -13.36 6.20
C ILE A 151 0.13 -13.82 5.09
N PHE A 152 0.29 -13.26 3.89
CA PHE A 152 -0.46 -13.64 2.71
C PHE A 152 0.46 -14.32 1.70
N LYS A 153 0.00 -15.47 1.19
CA LYS A 153 0.68 -16.31 0.20
C LYS A 153 -0.12 -16.31 -1.11
N PRO A 154 0.49 -16.75 -2.23
CA PRO A 154 -0.25 -16.98 -3.48
C PRO A 154 -1.44 -17.91 -3.23
N TYR A 155 -2.59 -17.59 -3.81
CA TYR A 155 -3.83 -18.32 -3.53
C TYR A 155 -3.71 -19.81 -3.84
N GLY A 156 -4.19 -20.66 -2.92
CA GLY A 156 -4.26 -22.11 -3.12
C GLY A 156 -2.93 -22.87 -3.05
N VAL A 157 -1.82 -22.21 -2.72
CA VAL A 157 -0.50 -22.86 -2.58
C VAL A 157 0.25 -22.38 -1.35
N ALA A 158 0.98 -23.29 -0.70
CA ALA A 158 1.69 -23.04 0.55
C ALA A 158 3.22 -23.21 0.44
N SER A 159 3.71 -23.86 -0.62
CA SER A 159 5.14 -24.12 -0.88
C SER A 159 5.55 -23.89 -2.33
N THR A 160 6.86 -23.80 -2.57
CA THR A 160 7.44 -23.68 -3.92
C THR A 160 7.06 -24.86 -4.81
N GLU A 161 7.03 -26.07 -4.25
CA GLU A 161 6.68 -27.29 -4.99
C GLU A 161 5.23 -27.25 -5.49
N GLU A 162 4.29 -26.79 -4.66
CA GLU A 162 2.89 -26.63 -5.04
C GLU A 162 2.72 -25.52 -6.08
N PHE A 163 3.43 -24.39 -5.90
CA PHE A 163 3.42 -23.28 -6.85
C PHE A 163 3.92 -23.74 -8.24
N GLU A 164 5.04 -24.45 -8.27
CA GLU A 164 5.65 -24.94 -9.51
C GLU A 164 4.83 -26.06 -10.16
N ALA A 165 4.18 -26.92 -9.37
CA ALA A 165 3.26 -27.93 -9.88
C ALA A 165 2.01 -27.30 -10.55
N MET A 166 1.52 -26.18 -10.00
CA MET A 166 0.32 -25.50 -10.50
C MET A 166 0.61 -24.58 -11.69
N TYR A 167 1.68 -23.79 -11.62
CA TYR A 167 1.95 -22.72 -12.58
C TYR A 167 3.19 -22.95 -13.46
N GLY A 168 3.95 -24.01 -13.20
CA GLY A 168 5.16 -24.36 -13.93
C GLY A 168 6.45 -23.90 -13.24
N LEU A 169 7.54 -24.61 -13.55
CA LEU A 169 8.88 -24.31 -13.05
C LEU A 169 9.33 -22.93 -13.51
N LYS A 170 9.91 -22.15 -12.58
CA LYS A 170 10.55 -20.87 -12.89
C LYS A 170 9.67 -19.88 -13.65
N LEU A 171 8.40 -19.74 -13.23
CA LEU A 171 7.45 -18.82 -13.86
C LEU A 171 7.99 -17.37 -14.00
N TRP A 172 8.87 -16.94 -13.10
CA TRP A 172 9.53 -15.63 -13.17
C TRP A 172 10.45 -15.45 -14.39
N GLU A 173 10.93 -16.54 -15.01
CA GLU A 173 11.71 -16.52 -16.25
C GLU A 173 10.82 -16.60 -17.50
N THR A 174 9.74 -17.39 -17.44
CA THR A 174 8.89 -17.65 -18.60
C THR A 174 7.79 -16.60 -18.77
N GLU A 175 7.13 -16.20 -17.69
CA GLU A 175 5.98 -15.29 -17.68
C GLU A 175 6.05 -14.33 -16.47
N ALA A 176 7.04 -13.44 -16.50
CA ALA A 176 7.40 -12.58 -15.37
C ALA A 176 6.25 -11.71 -14.83
N GLU A 177 5.36 -11.23 -15.70
CA GLU A 177 4.21 -10.41 -15.29
C GLU A 177 3.10 -11.26 -14.63
N MET A 178 2.93 -12.52 -15.07
CA MET A 178 2.03 -13.48 -14.42
C MET A 178 2.56 -13.90 -13.05
N TYR A 179 3.87 -14.14 -12.93
CA TYR A 179 4.52 -14.38 -11.64
C TYR A 179 4.30 -13.21 -10.68
N ASP A 180 4.54 -11.97 -11.12
CA ASP A 180 4.34 -10.79 -10.28
C ASP A 180 2.87 -10.64 -9.84
N TRP A 181 1.92 -10.97 -10.71
CA TRP A 181 0.50 -10.96 -10.34
C TRP A 181 0.19 -11.99 -9.25
N ILE A 182 0.46 -13.27 -9.53
CA ILE A 182 0.11 -14.40 -8.66
C ILE A 182 0.86 -14.35 -7.34
N ALA A 183 2.16 -14.05 -7.38
CA ALA A 183 3.00 -14.12 -6.19
C ALA A 183 2.89 -12.86 -5.30
N LYS A 184 2.42 -11.73 -5.84
CA LYS A 184 2.54 -10.42 -5.15
C LYS A 184 1.30 -9.56 -5.24
N VAL A 185 0.73 -9.36 -6.43
CA VAL A 185 -0.39 -8.40 -6.58
C VAL A 185 -1.70 -8.97 -6.06
N GLU A 186 -2.04 -10.20 -6.44
CA GLU A 186 -3.26 -10.88 -5.97
C GLU A 186 -3.24 -11.04 -4.43
N PRO A 187 -2.18 -11.59 -3.80
CA PRO A 187 -2.18 -11.76 -2.34
C PRO A 187 -2.29 -10.44 -1.59
N LEU A 188 -1.74 -9.34 -2.16
CA LEU A 188 -1.90 -8.02 -1.57
C LEU A 188 -3.32 -7.50 -1.65
N GLN A 189 -3.96 -7.63 -2.82
CA GLN A 189 -5.34 -7.17 -3.02
C GLN A 189 -6.29 -7.95 -2.10
N ARG A 190 -6.09 -9.27 -2.01
CA ARG A 190 -6.83 -10.12 -1.08
C ARG A 190 -6.56 -9.74 0.38
N ALA A 191 -5.31 -9.48 0.76
CA ALA A 191 -4.99 -8.98 2.10
C ALA A 191 -5.74 -7.69 2.43
N TYR A 192 -5.82 -6.75 1.49
CA TYR A 192 -6.54 -5.50 1.70
C TYR A 192 -8.04 -5.74 1.91
N GLN A 193 -8.66 -6.61 1.11
CA GLN A 193 -10.07 -6.95 1.22
C GLN A 193 -10.40 -7.69 2.53
N GLU A 194 -9.66 -8.77 2.83
CA GLU A 194 -9.90 -9.61 4.01
C GLU A 194 -9.68 -8.84 5.32
N LEU A 195 -8.70 -7.94 5.35
CA LEU A 195 -8.41 -7.11 6.53
C LEU A 195 -9.17 -5.78 6.54
N GLY A 196 -9.94 -5.46 5.49
CA GLY A 196 -10.69 -4.20 5.35
C GLY A 196 -9.82 -2.94 5.29
N VAL A 197 -8.60 -3.04 4.77
CA VAL A 197 -7.55 -2.02 4.86
C VAL A 197 -7.99 -0.69 4.26
N ALA A 198 -7.85 0.42 5.01
CA ALA A 198 -8.12 1.77 4.49
C ALA A 198 -6.85 2.47 4.00
N ALA A 199 -5.76 2.26 4.72
CA ALA A 199 -4.50 2.92 4.49
C ALA A 199 -3.33 2.01 4.84
N ILE A 200 -2.23 2.20 4.13
CA ILE A 200 -1.01 1.43 4.31
C ILE A 200 0.21 2.33 4.42
N LEU A 201 1.06 2.04 5.40
CA LEU A 201 2.42 2.57 5.49
C LEU A 201 3.34 1.72 4.60
N THR A 202 4.18 2.36 3.80
CA THR A 202 5.22 1.68 3.00
C THR A 202 6.64 2.06 3.42
N GLY A 203 7.60 1.24 3.02
CA GLY A 203 9.03 1.54 3.14
C GLY A 203 9.65 2.25 1.93
N ARG A 204 8.87 2.93 1.08
CA ARG A 204 9.38 3.64 -0.11
C ARG A 204 9.99 5.00 0.28
N ARG A 205 11.09 5.38 -0.38
CA ARG A 205 11.79 6.65 -0.20
C ARG A 205 12.22 7.21 -1.56
N ARG A 206 12.35 8.53 -1.69
CA ARG A 206 12.81 9.16 -2.94
C ARG A 206 14.26 8.84 -3.25
N SER A 207 15.11 8.69 -2.23
CA SER A 207 16.53 8.35 -2.39
C SER A 207 16.78 6.96 -3.00
N GLN A 208 15.72 6.18 -3.26
CA GLN A 208 15.80 4.86 -3.88
C GLN A 208 15.73 4.91 -5.41
N GLY A 209 15.56 6.09 -6.01
CA GLY A 209 15.68 6.26 -7.45
C GLY A 209 14.42 5.93 -8.26
N GLY A 210 14.51 6.19 -9.56
CA GLY A 210 13.59 5.68 -10.57
C GLY A 210 12.18 6.24 -10.42
N ALA A 211 11.18 5.35 -10.34
CA ALA A 211 9.78 5.77 -10.20
C ALA A 211 9.48 6.44 -8.85
N ARG A 212 10.41 6.40 -7.88
CA ARG A 212 10.22 6.91 -6.52
C ARG A 212 10.69 8.35 -6.35
N ASP A 213 11.46 8.91 -7.28
CA ASP A 213 12.13 10.22 -7.15
C ASP A 213 11.18 11.38 -6.80
N LYS A 214 9.96 11.33 -7.31
CA LYS A 214 8.94 12.38 -7.14
C LYS A 214 7.72 11.92 -6.35
N MET A 215 7.83 10.80 -5.64
CA MET A 215 6.74 10.22 -4.88
C MET A 215 6.34 11.15 -3.72
N PRO A 216 5.05 11.46 -3.54
CA PRO A 216 4.59 12.27 -2.41
C PRO A 216 4.55 11.45 -1.10
N VAL A 217 4.31 12.11 0.03
CA VAL A 217 4.15 11.43 1.32
C VAL A 217 2.86 10.62 1.35
N ILE A 218 1.76 11.16 0.80
CA ILE A 218 0.46 10.50 0.69
C ILE A 218 0.08 10.35 -0.78
N GLU A 219 -0.26 9.13 -1.17
CA GLU A 219 -0.77 8.73 -2.49
C GLU A 219 -2.12 8.02 -2.34
N VAL A 220 -2.95 8.08 -3.37
CA VAL A 220 -4.15 7.24 -3.50
C VAL A 220 -3.86 6.13 -4.49
N ASP A 221 -4.15 4.89 -4.10
CA ASP A 221 -4.15 3.73 -4.99
C ASP A 221 -5.58 3.43 -5.40
N ASP A 222 -6.06 4.11 -6.44
CA ASP A 222 -7.44 3.99 -6.93
C ASP A 222 -7.78 2.56 -7.39
N GLU A 223 -6.81 1.81 -7.92
CA GLU A 223 -6.99 0.41 -8.36
C GLU A 223 -7.31 -0.50 -7.18
N ARG A 224 -6.70 -0.25 -6.02
CA ARG A 224 -6.86 -1.09 -4.82
C ARG A 224 -7.72 -0.46 -3.75
N GLY A 225 -8.19 0.78 -3.95
CA GLY A 225 -9.04 1.49 -3.00
C GLY A 225 -8.39 1.85 -1.66
N VAL A 226 -7.05 2.04 -1.61
CA VAL A 226 -6.34 2.32 -0.36
C VAL A 226 -5.48 3.58 -0.44
N ILE A 227 -5.28 4.24 0.70
CA ILE A 227 -4.32 5.34 0.83
C ILE A 227 -2.92 4.77 1.10
N LYS A 228 -1.91 5.15 0.31
CA LYS A 228 -0.51 4.79 0.56
C LYS A 228 0.21 5.96 1.23
N ILE A 229 0.95 5.66 2.28
CA ILE A 229 1.67 6.65 3.08
C ILE A 229 3.14 6.25 3.15
N ASN A 230 4.03 7.19 2.83
CA ASN A 230 5.47 7.02 2.76
C ASN A 230 6.13 7.92 3.82
N PRO A 231 6.11 7.53 5.10
CA PRO A 231 6.52 8.40 6.21
C PRO A 231 7.99 8.82 6.14
N MET A 232 8.81 8.08 5.40
CA MET A 232 10.23 8.33 5.18
C MET A 232 10.54 8.75 3.74
N ALA A 233 9.57 9.33 3.02
CA ALA A 233 9.77 9.76 1.63
C ALA A 233 11.04 10.62 1.44
N SER A 234 11.35 11.50 2.40
CA SER A 234 12.50 12.41 2.40
C SER A 234 13.79 11.83 3.00
N TRP A 235 13.76 10.65 3.63
CA TRP A 235 14.94 10.07 4.26
C TRP A 235 15.90 9.43 3.25
N SER A 236 17.19 9.75 3.40
CA SER A 236 18.29 9.06 2.72
C SER A 236 18.51 7.66 3.30
N PHE A 237 19.20 6.80 2.54
CA PHE A 237 19.60 5.48 3.02
C PHE A 237 20.48 5.56 4.28
N LYS A 238 21.38 6.56 4.34
CA LYS A 238 22.24 6.81 5.50
C LYS A 238 21.44 7.09 6.77
N GLN A 239 20.39 7.90 6.70
CA GLN A 239 19.52 8.19 7.85
C GLN A 239 18.80 6.93 8.35
N VAL A 240 18.32 6.09 7.42
CA VAL A 240 17.70 4.80 7.75
C VAL A 240 18.71 3.88 8.45
N GLN A 241 19.92 3.72 7.90
CA GLN A 241 20.96 2.90 8.51
C GLN A 241 21.37 3.41 9.90
N GLU A 242 21.55 4.72 10.05
CA GLU A 242 21.91 5.35 11.32
C GLU A 242 20.83 5.08 12.38
N TYR A 243 19.55 5.17 12.00
CA TYR A 243 18.46 4.85 12.91
C TYR A 243 18.51 3.38 13.36
N ILE A 244 18.64 2.44 12.41
CA ILE A 244 18.69 1.00 12.68
C ILE A 244 19.81 0.69 13.67
N LYS A 245 21.00 1.25 13.42
CA LYS A 245 22.18 1.10 14.29
C LYS A 245 21.95 1.71 15.67
N THR A 246 21.49 2.95 15.72
CA THR A 246 21.29 3.69 16.98
C THR A 246 20.28 3.00 17.90
N HIS A 247 19.25 2.39 17.32
CA HIS A 247 18.15 1.77 18.07
C HIS A 247 18.25 0.24 18.18
N ASN A 248 19.31 -0.36 17.66
CA ASN A 248 19.52 -1.81 17.62
C ASN A 248 18.29 -2.56 17.08
N VAL A 249 17.72 -2.06 15.97
CA VAL A 249 16.59 -2.70 15.31
C VAL A 249 17.10 -3.93 14.55
N PRO A 250 16.52 -5.13 14.72
CA PRO A 250 16.92 -6.29 13.94
C PRO A 250 16.76 -6.02 12.44
N TYR A 251 17.75 -6.40 11.64
CA TYR A 251 17.74 -6.23 10.18
C TYR A 251 18.25 -7.49 9.48
N ASN A 252 18.04 -7.57 8.17
CA ASN A 252 18.36 -8.75 7.38
C ASN A 252 19.89 -8.91 7.25
N ASP A 253 20.42 -10.06 7.63
CA ASP A 253 21.87 -10.34 7.65
C ASP A 253 22.49 -10.27 6.24
N LEU A 254 21.68 -10.40 5.17
CA LEU A 254 22.13 -10.19 3.79
C LEU A 254 22.60 -8.76 3.52
N LEU A 255 22.16 -7.78 4.31
CA LEU A 255 22.64 -6.40 4.17
C LEU A 255 24.16 -6.31 4.34
N ASP A 256 24.71 -7.04 5.31
CA ASP A 256 26.15 -7.07 5.60
C ASP A 256 26.94 -7.84 4.52
N GLN A 257 26.22 -8.56 3.66
CA GLN A 257 26.76 -9.26 2.50
C GLN A 257 26.60 -8.45 1.20
N GLY A 258 26.21 -7.18 1.30
CA GLY A 258 26.07 -6.26 0.16
C GLY A 258 24.67 -6.19 -0.46
N TYR A 259 23.66 -6.81 0.14
CA TYR A 259 22.27 -6.72 -0.35
C TYR A 259 21.56 -5.50 0.23
N LYS A 260 21.70 -4.34 -0.44
CA LYS A 260 21.04 -3.09 -0.01
C LYS A 260 19.50 -3.09 -0.18
N SER A 261 18.96 -3.95 -1.05
CA SER A 261 17.52 -4.10 -1.31
C SER A 261 17.19 -5.56 -1.56
N VAL A 262 16.39 -6.18 -0.68
CA VAL A 262 16.09 -7.62 -0.69
C VAL A 262 14.66 -7.89 -1.16
N GLY A 263 14.49 -8.92 -1.98
CA GLY A 263 13.19 -9.49 -2.37
C GLY A 263 13.34 -10.98 -2.64
N ASP A 264 12.71 -11.48 -3.70
CA ASP A 264 12.83 -12.90 -4.07
C ASP A 264 14.28 -13.26 -4.43
N TRP A 265 14.71 -14.48 -4.09
CA TRP A 265 16.11 -14.91 -4.23
C TRP A 265 16.59 -14.93 -5.69
N HIS A 266 15.69 -15.25 -6.63
CA HIS A 266 16.01 -15.33 -8.06
C HIS A 266 16.12 -13.96 -8.76
N SER A 267 15.77 -12.86 -8.08
CA SER A 267 15.74 -11.52 -8.69
C SER A 267 16.37 -10.44 -7.82
N THR A 268 17.26 -10.88 -6.92
CA THR A 268 18.01 -10.01 -6.01
C THR A 268 19.48 -10.41 -6.02
N VAL A 269 20.36 -9.46 -6.33
CA VAL A 269 21.82 -9.65 -6.26
C VAL A 269 22.46 -8.59 -5.38
N PRO A 270 23.66 -8.84 -4.81
CA PRO A 270 24.37 -7.82 -4.04
C PRO A 270 24.82 -6.68 -4.96
N VAL A 271 25.02 -5.51 -4.36
CA VAL A 271 25.53 -4.31 -5.04
C VAL A 271 26.89 -3.93 -4.48
N LYS A 272 27.72 -3.31 -5.31
CA LYS A 272 29.03 -2.79 -4.94
C LYS A 272 28.90 -1.49 -4.16
N GLU A 273 29.99 -1.11 -3.51
CA GLU A 273 30.10 0.21 -2.91
C GLU A 273 29.95 1.30 -3.98
N GLY A 274 29.18 2.35 -3.67
CA GLY A 274 28.83 3.41 -4.62
C GLY A 274 27.72 3.07 -5.64
N GLU A 275 27.30 1.81 -5.81
CA GLU A 275 26.12 1.48 -6.61
C GLU A 275 24.83 1.88 -5.87
N ASP A 276 23.80 2.23 -6.66
CA ASP A 276 22.47 2.59 -6.18
C ASP A 276 21.87 1.49 -5.29
N GLU A 277 21.10 1.90 -4.26
CA GLU A 277 20.48 1.01 -3.28
C GLU A 277 19.67 -0.13 -3.91
N ARG A 278 19.01 0.15 -5.05
CA ARG A 278 18.14 -0.81 -5.73
C ARG A 278 18.77 -1.40 -6.99
N ALA A 279 20.04 -1.11 -7.30
CA ALA A 279 20.73 -1.64 -8.49
C ALA A 279 20.80 -3.18 -8.54
N GLY A 280 20.67 -3.84 -7.38
CA GLY A 280 20.63 -5.29 -7.25
C GLY A 280 19.28 -5.92 -7.60
N ARG A 281 18.24 -5.11 -7.81
CA ARG A 281 16.91 -5.58 -8.22
C ARG A 281 16.81 -5.55 -9.74
N TRP A 282 16.34 -6.64 -10.33
CA TRP A 282 16.07 -6.73 -11.77
C TRP A 282 17.27 -6.39 -12.67
N LYS A 283 18.48 -6.72 -12.22
CA LYS A 283 19.71 -6.46 -12.97
C LYS A 283 19.63 -7.09 -14.36
N GLY A 284 19.74 -6.25 -15.39
CA GLY A 284 19.62 -6.67 -16.79
C GLY A 284 18.18 -6.69 -17.35
N GLN A 285 17.18 -6.23 -16.59
CA GLN A 285 15.78 -6.12 -17.04
C GLN A 285 15.38 -4.64 -17.20
N GLN A 286 14.31 -4.37 -17.95
CA GLN A 286 13.73 -3.02 -18.10
C GLN A 286 12.85 -2.60 -16.89
N LYS A 287 12.87 -3.36 -15.80
CA LYS A 287 11.97 -3.19 -14.66
C LYS A 287 12.61 -2.33 -13.59
N THR A 288 11.92 -1.26 -13.21
CA THR A 288 12.39 -0.30 -12.20
C THR A 288 11.57 -0.31 -10.92
N GLU A 289 10.36 -0.87 -10.95
CA GLU A 289 9.42 -0.89 -9.82
C GLU A 289 8.68 -2.24 -9.74
N CYS A 290 8.24 -2.62 -8.54
CA CYS A 290 7.51 -3.86 -8.32
C CYS A 290 6.03 -3.69 -8.69
N GLY A 291 5.38 -4.75 -9.19
CA GLY A 291 3.95 -4.76 -9.53
C GLY A 291 3.02 -4.23 -8.42
N ILE A 292 3.40 -4.42 -7.14
CA ILE A 292 2.69 -3.94 -5.94
C ILE A 292 2.50 -2.41 -5.91
N HIS A 293 3.40 -1.65 -6.54
CA HIS A 293 3.40 -0.19 -6.47
C HIS A 293 2.97 0.50 -7.76
N ASN A 294 2.67 -0.26 -8.81
CA ASN A 294 2.15 0.30 -10.04
C ASN A 294 0.68 0.71 -9.84
N LYS A 295 0.30 1.89 -10.34
CA LYS A 295 -1.10 2.37 -10.30
C LYS A 295 -2.08 1.42 -10.97
N LYS A 296 -1.59 0.71 -11.99
CA LYS A 296 -2.29 -0.37 -12.66
C LYS A 296 -1.33 -1.54 -12.76
N SER A 297 -1.78 -2.73 -12.41
CA SER A 297 -0.98 -3.94 -12.55
C SER A 297 -0.46 -4.09 -13.99
N ARG A 298 0.82 -4.43 -14.14
CA ARG A 298 1.41 -4.71 -15.46
C ARG A 298 0.77 -5.93 -16.11
N TYR A 299 0.28 -6.89 -15.33
CA TYR A 299 -0.47 -8.01 -15.86
C TYR A 299 -1.80 -7.56 -16.47
N ALA A 300 -2.52 -6.65 -15.82
CA ALA A 300 -3.74 -6.07 -16.39
C ALA A 300 -3.45 -5.32 -17.70
N GLN A 301 -2.35 -4.56 -17.76
CA GLN A 301 -1.89 -3.91 -18.99
C GLN A 301 -1.51 -4.92 -20.08
N TYR A 302 -0.86 -6.02 -19.70
CA TYR A 302 -0.50 -7.12 -20.59
C TYR A 302 -1.74 -7.78 -21.20
N LEU A 303 -2.76 -8.07 -20.38
CA LEU A 303 -4.03 -8.62 -20.86
C LEU A 303 -4.72 -7.68 -21.86
N GLU A 304 -4.80 -6.39 -21.55
CA GLU A 304 -5.36 -5.38 -22.47
C GLU A 304 -4.58 -5.28 -23.79
N GLU A 305 -3.25 -5.38 -23.73
CA GLU A 305 -2.41 -5.40 -24.93
C GLU A 305 -2.62 -6.68 -25.76
N MET A 306 -2.75 -7.83 -25.11
CA MET A 306 -3.05 -9.10 -25.76
C MET A 306 -4.42 -9.09 -26.42
N GLU A 307 -5.44 -8.56 -25.74
CA GLU A 307 -6.78 -8.37 -26.30
C GLU A 307 -6.75 -7.42 -27.50
N ARG A 308 -6.06 -6.28 -27.38
CA ARG A 308 -5.90 -5.33 -28.49
C ARG A 308 -5.24 -5.99 -29.70
N LYS A 309 -4.14 -6.72 -29.49
CA LYS A 309 -3.46 -7.47 -30.56
C LYS A 309 -4.35 -8.55 -31.17
N ALA A 310 -5.18 -9.22 -30.37
CA ALA A 310 -6.12 -10.22 -30.86
C ALA A 310 -7.24 -9.59 -31.72
N VAL A 311 -7.73 -8.40 -31.35
CA VAL A 311 -8.69 -7.63 -32.15
C VAL A 311 -8.04 -7.13 -33.44
N GLU A 312 -6.85 -6.53 -33.36
CA GLU A 312 -6.08 -6.07 -34.53
C GLU A 312 -5.77 -7.23 -35.50
N ALA A 313 -5.43 -8.42 -34.98
CA ALA A 313 -5.19 -9.61 -35.80
C ALA A 313 -6.47 -10.15 -36.46
N LYS A 314 -7.64 -10.01 -35.82
CA LYS A 314 -8.94 -10.35 -36.39
C LYS A 314 -9.37 -9.37 -37.48
N ASP A 315 -9.10 -8.07 -37.29
CA ASP A 315 -9.42 -7.02 -38.26
C ASP A 315 -8.46 -7.00 -39.45
N ALA A 316 -7.21 -7.45 -39.26
CA ALA A 316 -6.22 -7.60 -40.33
C ALA A 316 -6.32 -8.92 -41.12
N ALA A 317 -7.16 -9.87 -40.70
CA ALA A 317 -7.38 -11.12 -41.41
C ALA A 317 -8.27 -10.89 -42.65
N PRO A 318 -7.81 -11.19 -43.88
CA PRO A 318 -8.67 -11.10 -45.05
C PRO A 318 -9.80 -12.13 -44.93
N ALA A 319 -11.01 -11.75 -45.34
CA ALA A 319 -12.18 -12.62 -45.39
C ALA A 319 -11.99 -13.75 -46.43
N SER A 320 -11.19 -14.76 -46.09
CA SER A 320 -10.98 -15.97 -46.89
C SER A 320 -10.14 -16.98 -46.09
N SER A 321 -10.79 -17.83 -45.31
CA SER A 321 -10.64 -19.30 -45.35
C SER A 321 -11.17 -19.90 -44.05
N THR A 322 -12.36 -20.47 -44.17
CA THR A 322 -12.81 -21.56 -43.30
C THR A 322 -11.85 -22.74 -43.44
N VAL A 323 -11.64 -23.45 -42.32
CA VAL A 323 -10.96 -24.74 -42.15
C VAL A 323 -9.45 -24.67 -41.86
N ALA A 324 -9.11 -24.63 -40.56
CA ALA A 324 -8.15 -25.53 -39.88
C ALA A 324 -7.55 -24.86 -38.63
N ALA A 325 -8.15 -25.08 -37.46
CA ALA A 325 -7.48 -24.91 -36.16
C ALA A 325 -8.22 -25.66 -35.02
N GLU A 326 -8.68 -26.89 -35.25
CA GLU A 326 -8.84 -27.85 -34.16
C GLU A 326 -7.44 -28.40 -33.84
N LYS A 327 -6.73 -27.75 -32.91
CA LYS A 327 -5.63 -28.28 -32.07
C LYS A 327 -4.93 -27.10 -31.41
N GLY A 328 -5.54 -26.60 -30.35
CA GLY A 328 -4.96 -25.56 -29.50
C GLY A 328 -5.74 -25.30 -28.20
N GLU A 329 -6.72 -26.15 -27.89
CA GLU A 329 -7.57 -26.01 -26.71
C GLU A 329 -7.10 -26.99 -25.64
N ALA A 330 -5.88 -26.80 -25.14
CA ALA A 330 -5.31 -27.60 -24.06
C ALA A 330 -4.22 -26.82 -23.30
N ALA A 331 -4.50 -25.59 -22.87
CA ALA A 331 -3.63 -24.86 -21.94
C ALA A 331 -4.31 -23.71 -21.16
N ILE A 332 -5.64 -23.53 -21.23
CA ILE A 332 -6.32 -22.35 -20.65
C ILE A 332 -7.47 -22.70 -19.69
N ALA A 333 -7.47 -23.91 -19.15
CA ALA A 333 -8.50 -24.37 -18.21
C ALA A 333 -7.85 -24.81 -16.90
N PRO A 334 -7.51 -23.85 -16.01
CA PRO A 334 -8.14 -23.95 -14.69
C PRO A 334 -8.63 -22.62 -14.07
N VAL A 335 -8.25 -21.44 -14.56
CA VAL A 335 -8.57 -20.17 -13.85
C VAL A 335 -10.00 -19.68 -14.12
N VAL A 336 -10.52 -19.87 -15.34
CA VAL A 336 -11.89 -19.44 -15.70
C VAL A 336 -12.98 -20.37 -15.12
N LYS A 337 -12.60 -21.56 -14.64
CA LYS A 337 -13.55 -22.52 -14.05
C LYS A 337 -13.82 -22.24 -12.57
N ALA A 338 -12.88 -21.65 -11.86
CA ALA A 338 -13.03 -21.30 -10.45
C ALA A 338 -14.05 -20.16 -10.23
N GLU A 339 -14.08 -19.14 -11.10
CA GLU A 339 -15.06 -18.04 -10.99
C GLU A 339 -16.50 -18.46 -11.28
N LYS A 340 -16.73 -19.57 -12.02
CA LYS A 340 -18.08 -20.03 -12.37
C LYS A 340 -18.64 -21.10 -11.43
N GLU A 341 -17.80 -21.90 -10.79
CA GLU A 341 -18.27 -22.91 -9.81
C GLU A 341 -18.58 -22.27 -8.44
N GLU A 342 -17.96 -21.14 -8.08
CA GLU A 342 -18.26 -20.44 -6.82
C GLU A 342 -19.62 -19.72 -6.83
N GLN A 343 -20.12 -19.29 -8.00
CA GLN A 343 -21.46 -18.70 -8.15
C GLN A 343 -22.59 -19.75 -8.09
N ALA A 344 -22.30 -21.03 -8.34
CA ALA A 344 -23.30 -22.10 -8.34
C ALA A 344 -23.49 -22.74 -6.95
N ILE A 345 -22.46 -22.72 -6.09
CA ILE A 345 -22.52 -23.37 -4.77
C ILE A 345 -23.06 -22.41 -3.69
N ALA A 346 -22.99 -21.09 -3.91
CA ALA A 346 -23.54 -20.09 -2.98
C ALA A 346 -25.07 -19.84 -3.12
N SER A 347 -25.76 -20.58 -4.01
CA SER A 347 -27.22 -20.43 -4.25
C SER A 347 -28.02 -21.72 -4.00
N THR A 348 -27.46 -22.70 -3.28
CA THR A 348 -28.20 -23.86 -2.73
C THR A 348 -27.85 -24.00 -1.26
#